data_AF-A0A154PF36-F1
#
_entry.id   AF-A0A154PF36-F1
#
_cell.length_a   1.000
_cell.length_b   1.000
_cell.length_c   1.000
_cell.angle_alpha   90.00
_cell.angle_beta   90.00
_cell.angle_gamma   90.00
#
_symmetry.space_group_name_H-M   'P 1'
#
loop_
_entity.id
_entity.type
_entity.pdbx_description
1 polymer ?
#
loop_
_entity_poly.entity_id
_entity_poly.type
_entity_poly.pdbx_seq_one_letter_code
_entity_poly.pdbx_strand_id
1 'polypeptide(L)'
;WFAAFFLYIGSFLGITAGAHRLWSHRSYKATWPLQLLLMILNTIAYEDAAMDWARDHRVHHKYSETNADPHNAKRGFFFSHIGWLLCRKHPDLIEKGKGIDISDLKNNSILTFQKRYYRILMPLLCFIMPTVVPVAYWGESWTNAFFVSGLLRYIITVNCTWLINSVAHLIGNRPYDRNINPSENKMVSMLAAGEGWHNYHHVFPWDYKAAELGDYKYNITTGFIDLCAMLGLAYDLKVVPKHSVQKRVQRTGDGSHDVWGWGDKDQTQEDRDQTVVMHSQNKDRQ
;
A
#
# COMPACT_ATOMS: atom_id res chain seq x y z
N TRP A 1 17.89 -17.76 3.69
CA TRP A 1 17.60 -16.67 2.72
C TRP A 1 16.33 -16.89 1.91
N PHE A 2 16.19 -17.99 1.18
CA PHE A 2 15.00 -18.27 0.35
C PHE A 2 13.68 -18.15 1.14
N ALA A 3 13.53 -18.87 2.25
CA ALA A 3 12.33 -18.81 3.08
C ALA A 3 12.02 -17.39 3.60
N ALA A 4 13.05 -16.66 4.03
CA ALA A 4 12.91 -15.26 4.45
C ALA A 4 12.36 -14.36 3.31
N PHE A 5 12.84 -14.54 2.08
CA PHE A 5 12.36 -13.78 0.93
C PHE A 5 10.89 -14.07 0.61
N PHE A 6 10.47 -15.33 0.56
CA PHE A 6 9.05 -15.67 0.30
C PHE A 6 8.14 -15.22 1.43
N LEU A 7 8.58 -15.33 2.68
CA LEU A 7 7.83 -14.81 3.83
C LEU A 7 7.72 -13.29 3.80
N TYR A 8 8.77 -12.59 3.35
CA TYR A 8 8.73 -11.14 3.14
C TYR A 8 7.69 -10.75 2.09
N ILE A 9 7.72 -11.36 0.90
CA ILE A 9 6.72 -11.10 -0.16
C ILE A 9 5.30 -11.45 0.32
N GLY A 10 5.14 -12.61 0.97
CA GLY A 10 3.87 -13.03 1.55
C GLY A 10 3.35 -12.05 2.60
N SER A 11 4.22 -11.58 3.50
CA SER A 11 3.87 -10.57 4.51
C SER A 11 3.36 -9.28 3.87
N PHE A 12 4.06 -8.79 2.84
CA PHE A 12 3.63 -7.63 2.07
C PHE A 12 2.27 -7.86 1.42
N LEU A 13 2.04 -8.98 0.73
CA LEU A 13 0.72 -9.28 0.16
C LEU A 13 -0.39 -9.34 1.22
N GLY A 14 -0.09 -9.86 2.42
CA GLY A 14 -1.01 -9.84 3.55
C GLY A 14 -1.40 -8.42 4.00
N ILE A 15 -0.44 -7.50 3.98
CA ILE A 15 -0.68 -6.08 4.29
C ILE A 15 -1.41 -5.40 3.11
N THR A 16 -0.82 -5.44 1.92
CA THR A 16 -1.23 -4.64 0.76
C THR A 16 -2.51 -5.18 0.11
N ALA A 17 -2.52 -6.45 -0.32
CA ALA A 17 -3.71 -7.05 -0.91
C ALA A 17 -4.80 -7.31 0.16
N GLY A 18 -4.41 -7.62 1.39
CA GLY A 18 -5.32 -7.90 2.50
C GLY A 18 -5.73 -6.67 3.31
N ALA A 19 -4.98 -6.36 4.36
CA ALA A 19 -5.29 -5.30 5.34
C ALA A 19 -5.67 -3.96 4.68
N HIS A 20 -4.93 -3.56 3.66
CA HIS A 20 -5.07 -2.31 2.97
C HIS A 20 -6.19 -2.31 1.92
N ARG A 21 -5.97 -2.92 0.76
CA ARG A 21 -6.86 -2.79 -0.40
C ARG A 21 -8.20 -3.51 -0.19
N LEU A 22 -8.18 -4.72 0.37
CA LEU A 22 -9.40 -5.51 0.61
C LEU A 22 -10.18 -5.02 1.82
N TRP A 23 -9.56 -5.00 3.00
CA TRP A 23 -10.31 -4.77 4.24
C TRP A 23 -10.43 -3.30 4.61
N SER A 24 -9.41 -2.45 4.41
CA SER A 24 -9.54 -1.02 4.72
C SER A 24 -10.40 -0.30 3.69
N HIS A 25 -10.11 -0.52 2.41
CA HIS A 25 -10.66 0.27 1.30
C HIS A 25 -11.78 -0.39 0.53
N ARG A 26 -11.98 -1.70 0.69
CA ARG A 26 -13.02 -2.48 -0.03
C ARG A 26 -12.94 -2.28 -1.56
N SER A 27 -11.73 -2.11 -2.07
CA SER A 27 -11.48 -1.81 -3.49
C SER A 27 -11.72 -3.02 -4.39
N TYR A 28 -11.77 -4.22 -3.82
CA TYR A 28 -12.22 -5.44 -4.48
C TYR A 28 -12.91 -6.38 -3.47
N LYS A 29 -13.47 -7.48 -3.94
CA LYS A 29 -14.02 -8.57 -3.12
C LYS A 29 -13.22 -9.84 -3.33
N ALA A 30 -13.12 -10.65 -2.29
CA ALA A 30 -12.39 -11.90 -2.30
C ALA A 30 -13.29 -13.06 -1.84
N THR A 31 -13.11 -14.23 -2.44
CA THR A 31 -13.67 -15.48 -1.95
C THR A 31 -13.09 -15.84 -0.58
N TRP A 32 -13.79 -16.68 0.20
CA TRP A 32 -13.32 -17.05 1.53
C TRP A 32 -11.92 -17.70 1.55
N PRO A 33 -11.47 -18.52 0.57
CA PRO A 33 -10.11 -19.07 0.58
C PRO A 33 -9.04 -17.99 0.44
N LEU A 34 -9.26 -17.01 -0.45
CA LEU A 34 -8.35 -15.89 -0.62
C LEU A 34 -8.31 -15.01 0.64
N GLN A 35 -9.47 -14.74 1.25
CA GLN A 35 -9.53 -14.02 2.52
C GLN A 35 -8.76 -14.74 3.64
N LEU A 36 -8.89 -16.07 3.72
CA LEU A 36 -8.17 -16.87 4.70
C LEU A 36 -6.66 -16.83 4.46
N LEU A 37 -6.22 -16.98 3.21
CA LEU A 37 -4.82 -16.86 2.83
C LEU A 37 -4.25 -15.49 3.23
N LEU A 38 -4.92 -14.41 2.83
CA LEU A 38 -4.49 -13.04 3.14
C LEU A 38 -4.45 -12.78 4.65
N MET A 39 -5.34 -13.40 5.42
CA MET A 39 -5.36 -13.27 6.89
C MET A 39 -4.14 -13.95 7.51
N ILE A 40 -3.79 -15.16 7.04
CA ILE A 40 -2.60 -15.88 7.47
C ILE A 40 -1.36 -15.04 7.13
N LEU A 41 -1.26 -14.55 5.89
CA LEU A 41 -0.16 -13.72 5.41
C LEU A 41 -0.03 -12.41 6.21
N ASN A 42 -1.14 -11.73 6.52
CA ASN A 42 -1.16 -10.55 7.39
C ASN A 42 -0.66 -10.88 8.81
N THR A 43 -1.03 -12.05 9.33
CA THR A 43 -0.57 -12.50 10.65
C THR A 43 0.93 -12.80 10.68
N ILE A 44 1.50 -13.28 9.56
CA ILE A 44 2.96 -13.46 9.39
C ILE A 44 3.69 -12.11 9.39
N ALA A 45 3.05 -11.05 8.87
CA ALA A 45 3.62 -9.71 8.79
C ALA A 45 3.75 -9.02 10.16
N TYR A 46 2.86 -9.38 11.10
CA TYR A 46 2.83 -8.85 12.46
C TYR A 46 2.75 -7.32 12.54
N GLU A 47 1.72 -6.75 11.92
CA GLU A 47 1.38 -5.32 12.03
C GLU A 47 -0.04 -5.16 12.62
N ASP A 48 -0.25 -5.70 13.82
CA ASP A 48 -1.59 -5.88 14.42
C ASP A 48 -2.56 -6.78 13.62
N ALA A 49 -3.68 -7.13 14.26
CA ALA A 49 -4.74 -7.87 13.59
C ALA A 49 -5.32 -7.00 12.46
N ALA A 50 -5.65 -7.61 11.32
CA ALA A 50 -6.12 -6.87 10.14
C ALA A 50 -7.33 -5.96 10.44
N MET A 51 -8.18 -6.34 11.40
CA MET A 51 -9.30 -5.51 11.84
C MET A 51 -8.87 -4.20 12.52
N ASP A 52 -7.83 -4.24 13.38
CA ASP A 52 -7.32 -3.02 14.03
C ASP A 52 -6.52 -2.18 13.07
N TRP A 53 -5.68 -2.83 12.25
CA TRP A 53 -4.92 -2.16 11.19
C TRP A 53 -5.87 -1.41 10.27
N ALA A 54 -6.94 -2.07 9.79
CA ALA A 54 -7.91 -1.44 8.90
C ALA A 54 -8.70 -0.30 9.56
N ARG A 55 -9.02 -0.42 10.86
CA ARG A 55 -9.62 0.70 11.60
C ARG A 55 -8.67 1.91 11.61
N ASP A 56 -7.42 1.71 12.04
CA ASP A 56 -6.46 2.81 12.18
C ASP A 56 -6.10 3.40 10.80
N HIS A 57 -6.06 2.59 9.74
CA HIS A 57 -5.87 3.05 8.36
C HIS A 57 -7.05 3.89 7.84
N ARG A 58 -8.30 3.51 8.16
CA ARG A 58 -9.49 4.33 7.84
C ARG A 58 -9.47 5.67 8.58
N VAL A 59 -8.99 5.70 9.83
CA VAL A 59 -8.77 6.95 10.57
C VAL A 59 -7.72 7.80 9.85
N HIS A 60 -6.59 7.19 9.49
CA HIS A 60 -5.49 7.85 8.78
C HIS A 60 -5.99 8.57 7.52
N HIS A 61 -6.70 7.89 6.61
CA HIS A 61 -7.24 8.55 5.41
C HIS A 61 -8.23 9.68 5.72
N LYS A 62 -9.09 9.50 6.73
CA LYS A 62 -10.14 10.46 7.03
C LYS A 62 -9.60 11.74 7.70
N TYR A 63 -8.51 11.61 8.45
CA TYR A 63 -7.96 12.69 9.28
C TYR A 63 -6.46 12.90 9.06
N SER A 64 -5.98 12.57 7.86
CA SER A 64 -4.57 12.62 7.47
C SER A 64 -3.95 13.97 7.83
N GLU A 65 -2.72 13.95 8.35
CA GLU A 65 -1.98 15.15 8.78
C GLU A 65 -2.66 15.98 9.89
N THR A 66 -3.46 15.35 10.74
CA THR A 66 -4.02 15.96 11.95
C THR A 66 -3.61 15.18 13.21
N ASN A 67 -3.96 15.66 14.40
CA ASN A 67 -3.73 14.91 15.64
C ASN A 67 -4.55 13.61 15.74
N ALA A 68 -5.59 13.45 14.91
CA ALA A 68 -6.34 12.21 14.82
C ALA A 68 -5.69 11.16 13.90
N ASP A 69 -4.66 11.52 13.13
CA ASP A 69 -3.90 10.57 12.31
C ASP A 69 -2.90 9.76 13.18
N PRO A 70 -2.96 8.41 13.19
CA PRO A 70 -2.04 7.55 13.95
C PRO A 70 -0.56 7.87 13.74
N HIS A 71 -0.17 8.20 12.51
CA HIS A 71 1.22 8.42 12.11
C HIS A 71 1.40 9.77 11.42
N ASN A 72 0.73 10.80 11.96
CA ASN A 72 0.77 12.19 11.48
C ASN A 72 2.16 12.65 11.02
N ALA A 73 2.34 12.75 9.70
CA ALA A 73 3.60 13.14 9.08
C ALA A 73 4.06 14.57 9.42
N LYS A 74 3.15 15.47 9.82
CA LYS A 74 3.52 16.82 10.28
C LYS A 74 4.31 16.83 11.59
N ARG A 75 4.32 15.71 12.33
CA ARG A 75 5.19 15.52 13.51
C ARG A 75 6.60 15.07 13.16
N GLY A 76 6.93 14.99 11.86
CA GLY A 76 8.25 14.70 11.34
C GLY A 76 8.46 13.23 11.00
N PHE A 77 9.57 12.97 10.31
CA PHE A 77 9.95 11.64 9.81
C PHE A 77 10.00 10.58 10.91
N PHE A 78 10.70 10.85 12.03
CA PHE A 78 10.86 9.86 13.08
C PHE A 78 9.52 9.44 13.69
N PHE A 79 8.62 10.40 13.93
CA PHE A 79 7.30 10.11 14.48
C PHE A 79 6.46 9.25 13.54
N SER A 80 6.36 9.65 12.26
CA SER A 80 5.58 8.93 11.24
C SER A 80 6.17 7.57 10.87
N HIS A 81 7.48 7.38 11.03
CA HIS A 81 8.14 6.11 10.76
C HIS A 81 7.95 5.10 11.90
N ILE A 82 8.35 5.42 13.12
CA ILE A 82 8.28 4.49 14.26
C ILE A 82 7.84 5.13 15.58
N GLY A 83 8.09 6.43 15.76
CA GLY A 83 7.84 7.12 17.02
C GLY A 83 6.39 7.04 17.50
N TRP A 84 5.42 6.93 16.58
CA TRP A 84 4.01 6.76 16.90
C TRP A 84 3.70 5.46 17.67
N LEU A 85 4.48 4.39 17.45
CA LEU A 85 4.37 3.13 18.20
C LEU A 85 5.00 3.20 19.59
N LEU A 86 5.90 4.17 19.81
CA LEU A 86 6.64 4.35 21.06
C LEU A 86 5.95 5.33 22.02
N CYS A 87 4.84 5.92 21.59
CA CYS A 87 4.10 6.94 22.31
C CYS A 87 2.66 6.50 22.58
N ARG A 88 2.02 7.11 23.58
CA ARG A 88 0.56 6.98 23.73
C ARG A 88 -0.15 7.66 22.55
N LYS A 89 -1.25 7.07 22.10
CA LYS A 89 -2.14 7.65 21.08
C LYS A 89 -2.67 9.00 21.57
N HIS A 90 -2.74 9.98 20.66
CA HIS A 90 -3.32 11.28 20.95
C HIS A 90 -4.82 11.15 21.30
N PRO A 91 -5.38 11.96 22.22
CA PRO A 91 -6.82 11.91 22.55
C PRO A 91 -7.74 11.99 21.33
N ASP A 92 -7.46 12.91 20.39
CA ASP A 92 -8.23 13.06 19.14
C ASP A 92 -8.29 11.76 18.31
N LEU A 93 -7.19 11.01 18.22
CA LEU A 93 -7.17 9.71 17.53
C LEU A 93 -8.10 8.71 18.21
N ILE A 94 -8.11 8.68 19.55
CA ILE A 94 -8.99 7.78 20.31
C ILE A 94 -10.46 8.18 20.10
N GLU A 95 -10.77 9.48 20.14
CA GLU A 95 -12.13 9.99 19.95
C GLU A 95 -12.63 9.73 18.52
N LYS A 96 -11.88 10.19 17.50
CA LYS A 96 -12.26 10.06 16.09
C LYS A 96 -12.26 8.60 15.63
N GLY A 97 -11.39 7.77 16.19
CA GLY A 97 -11.37 6.33 15.93
C GLY A 97 -12.67 5.60 16.33
N LYS A 98 -13.40 6.08 17.34
CA LYS A 98 -14.72 5.53 17.70
C LYS A 98 -15.79 5.79 16.64
N GLY A 99 -15.61 6.85 15.84
CA GLY A 99 -16.53 7.25 14.78
C GLY A 99 -16.28 6.56 13.43
N ILE A 100 -15.29 5.67 13.33
CA ILE A 100 -15.05 4.87 12.12
C ILE A 100 -15.97 3.65 12.13
N ASP A 101 -16.77 3.52 11.08
CA ASP A 101 -17.54 2.31 10.84
C ASP A 101 -16.60 1.13 10.52
N ILE A 102 -16.73 0.06 11.29
CA ILE A 102 -16.02 -1.22 11.12
C ILE A 102 -16.99 -2.40 11.19
N SER A 103 -18.29 -2.16 10.98
CA SER A 103 -19.34 -3.18 11.00
C SER A 103 -19.06 -4.30 9.99
N ASP A 104 -18.57 -3.95 8.80
CA ASP A 104 -18.14 -4.89 7.77
C ASP A 104 -17.03 -5.83 8.25
N LEU A 105 -16.05 -5.31 9.00
CA LEU A 105 -14.93 -6.10 9.52
C LEU A 105 -15.41 -7.02 10.65
N LYS A 106 -16.31 -6.53 11.51
CA LYS A 106 -16.93 -7.32 12.59
C LYS A 106 -17.85 -8.42 12.06
N ASN A 107 -18.51 -8.20 10.92
CA ASN A 107 -19.36 -9.20 10.28
C ASN A 107 -18.57 -10.24 9.47
N ASN A 108 -17.25 -10.08 9.36
CA ASN A 108 -16.37 -11.04 8.69
C ASN A 108 -15.87 -12.10 9.70
N SER A 109 -16.27 -13.36 9.50
CA SER A 109 -15.91 -14.47 10.39
C SER A 109 -14.40 -14.76 10.41
N ILE A 110 -13.69 -14.53 9.31
CA ILE A 110 -12.24 -14.75 9.21
C ILE A 110 -11.48 -13.69 10.03
N LEU A 111 -11.89 -12.42 9.92
CA LEU A 111 -11.25 -11.34 10.68
C LEU A 111 -11.56 -11.41 12.17
N THR A 112 -12.80 -11.77 12.53
CA THR A 112 -13.17 -11.96 13.94
C THR A 112 -12.45 -13.17 14.54
N PHE A 113 -12.25 -14.25 13.78
CA PHE A 113 -11.39 -15.37 14.18
C PHE A 113 -9.95 -14.91 14.41
N GLN A 114 -9.33 -14.22 13.43
CA GLN A 114 -7.97 -13.71 13.57
C GLN A 114 -7.85 -12.85 14.83
N LYS A 115 -8.73 -11.85 14.99
CA LYS A 115 -8.71 -10.92 16.12
C LYS A 115 -8.83 -11.64 17.47
N ARG A 116 -9.68 -12.68 17.56
CA ARG A 116 -9.87 -13.47 18.78
C ARG A 116 -8.62 -14.27 19.16
N TYR A 117 -7.95 -14.87 18.18
CA TYR A 117 -6.80 -15.75 18.40
C TYR A 117 -5.45 -15.09 18.10
N TYR A 118 -5.43 -13.78 17.82
CA TYR A 118 -4.25 -13.08 17.30
C TYR A 118 -3.01 -13.25 18.19
N ARG A 119 -3.17 -13.19 19.52
CA ARG A 119 -2.07 -13.35 20.48
C ARG A 119 -1.42 -14.73 20.45
N ILE A 120 -2.11 -15.74 19.93
CA ILE A 120 -1.61 -17.11 19.76
C ILE A 120 -1.09 -17.29 18.33
N LEU A 121 -1.87 -16.86 17.33
CA LEU A 121 -1.51 -17.01 15.92
C LEU A 121 -0.28 -16.21 15.55
N MET A 122 -0.12 -14.98 16.04
CA MET A 122 1.00 -14.11 15.72
C MET A 122 2.36 -14.73 16.06
N PRO A 123 2.67 -15.10 17.31
CA PRO A 123 4.01 -15.63 17.61
C PRO A 123 4.27 -16.96 16.88
N LEU A 124 3.21 -17.75 16.66
CA LEU A 124 3.29 -19.00 15.91
C LEU A 124 3.67 -18.76 14.44
N LEU A 125 2.91 -17.91 13.75
CA LEU A 125 3.05 -17.70 12.31
C LEU A 125 4.21 -16.76 11.97
N CYS A 126 4.47 -15.74 12.79
CA CYS A 126 5.52 -14.76 12.55
C CYS A 126 6.90 -15.24 13.02
N PHE A 127 7.03 -16.00 14.11
CA PHE A 127 8.36 -16.34 14.64
C PHE A 127 8.64 -17.84 14.72
N ILE A 128 7.71 -18.63 15.25
CA ILE A 128 7.94 -20.06 15.48
C ILE A 128 8.00 -20.83 14.16
N MET A 129 6.98 -20.75 13.30
CA MET A 129 6.99 -21.49 12.02
C MET A 129 8.14 -21.05 11.10
N PRO A 130 8.42 -19.74 10.92
CA PRO A 130 9.57 -19.30 10.13
C PRO A 130 10.93 -19.77 10.66
N THR A 131 11.01 -20.18 11.93
CA THR A 131 12.22 -20.74 12.53
C THR A 131 12.25 -22.28 12.40
N VAL A 132 11.15 -22.95 12.75
CA VAL A 132 11.08 -24.42 12.80
C VAL A 132 11.10 -25.05 11.41
N VAL A 133 10.38 -24.48 10.43
CA VAL A 133 10.28 -25.06 9.09
C VAL A 133 11.67 -25.16 8.42
N PRO A 134 12.51 -24.11 8.42
CA PRO A 134 13.87 -24.24 7.88
C PRO A 134 14.73 -25.30 8.53
N VAL A 135 14.65 -25.41 9.85
CA VAL A 135 15.44 -26.38 10.61
C VAL A 135 14.99 -27.80 10.29
N ALA A 136 13.68 -28.04 10.26
CA ALA A 136 13.11 -29.37 10.10
C ALA A 136 13.21 -29.92 8.66
N TYR A 137 13.07 -29.07 7.63
CA TYR A 137 12.87 -29.55 6.26
C TYR A 137 14.08 -29.43 5.33
N TRP A 138 15.07 -28.59 5.66
CA TRP A 138 16.26 -28.45 4.83
C TRP A 138 17.55 -28.23 5.62
N GLY A 139 17.55 -28.58 6.91
CA GLY A 139 18.75 -28.67 7.74
C GLY A 139 19.40 -27.32 8.09
N GLU A 140 18.63 -26.23 8.10
CA GLU A 140 19.15 -24.92 8.53
C GLU A 140 19.47 -24.92 10.04
N SER A 141 20.45 -24.12 10.46
CA SER A 141 20.74 -23.96 11.88
C SER A 141 19.65 -23.17 12.61
N TRP A 142 19.38 -23.50 13.87
CA TRP A 142 18.42 -22.76 14.71
C TRP A 142 18.71 -21.25 14.74
N THR A 143 19.97 -20.88 14.89
CA THR A 143 20.43 -19.50 14.93
C THR A 143 20.10 -18.76 13.64
N ASN A 144 20.50 -19.30 12.48
CA ASN A 144 20.22 -18.67 11.19
C ASN A 144 18.72 -18.59 10.92
N ALA A 145 17.97 -19.66 11.19
CA ALA A 145 16.54 -19.69 10.96
C ALA A 145 15.81 -18.61 11.78
N PHE A 146 16.15 -18.49 13.07
CA PHE A 146 15.55 -17.50 13.96
C PHE A 146 15.96 -16.06 13.60
N PHE A 147 17.26 -15.79 13.43
CA PHE A 147 17.72 -14.42 13.17
C PHE A 147 17.44 -13.93 11.75
N VAL A 148 17.48 -14.80 10.73
CA VAL A 148 17.26 -14.40 9.34
C VAL A 148 15.80 -14.50 8.94
N SER A 149 15.22 -15.72 9.02
CA SER A 149 13.83 -15.95 8.59
C SER A 149 12.83 -15.42 9.60
N GLY A 150 13.13 -15.45 10.90
CA GLY A 150 12.35 -14.83 11.96
C GLY A 150 12.52 -13.31 12.02
N LEU A 151 13.59 -12.86 12.68
CA LEU A 151 13.79 -11.46 13.09
C LEU A 151 14.14 -10.49 11.95
N LEU A 152 15.19 -10.76 11.17
CA LEU A 152 15.65 -9.84 10.13
C LEU A 152 14.55 -9.59 9.09
N ARG A 153 13.89 -10.65 8.63
CA ARG A 153 12.73 -10.54 7.71
C ARG A 153 11.60 -9.70 8.31
N TYR A 154 11.27 -9.86 9.59
CA TYR A 154 10.26 -9.03 10.26
C TYR A 154 10.71 -7.56 10.32
N ILE A 155 11.94 -7.28 10.75
CA ILE A 155 12.49 -5.92 10.84
C ILE A 155 12.47 -5.22 9.48
N ILE A 156 12.91 -5.90 8.42
CA ILE A 156 12.87 -5.36 7.06
C ILE A 156 11.42 -5.07 6.64
N THR A 157 10.51 -6.02 6.90
CA THR A 157 9.08 -5.87 6.54
C THR A 157 8.50 -4.62 7.15
N VAL A 158 8.58 -4.45 8.48
CA VAL A 158 7.97 -3.31 9.16
C VAL A 158 8.61 -1.98 8.77
N ASN A 159 9.93 -1.92 8.59
CA ASN A 159 10.58 -0.68 8.15
C ASN A 159 10.14 -0.31 6.73
N CYS A 160 10.03 -1.28 5.82
CA CYS A 160 9.52 -1.04 4.47
C CYS A 160 8.07 -0.56 4.48
N THR A 161 7.19 -1.09 5.34
CA THR A 161 5.83 -0.57 5.52
C THR A 161 5.84 0.85 6.09
N TRP A 162 6.67 1.11 7.09
CA TRP A 162 6.77 2.43 7.72
C TRP A 162 7.36 3.52 6.82
N LEU A 163 8.08 3.16 5.74
CA LEU A 163 8.47 4.11 4.70
C LEU A 163 7.26 4.70 3.96
N ILE A 164 6.13 3.97 3.89
CA ILE A 164 4.89 4.49 3.32
C ILE A 164 4.38 5.64 4.18
N ASN A 165 4.32 5.44 5.50
CA ASN A 165 3.83 6.44 6.44
C ASN A 165 4.75 7.67 6.53
N SER A 166 6.07 7.47 6.40
CA SER A 166 7.05 8.55 6.54
C SER A 166 7.49 9.13 5.19
N VAL A 167 8.25 8.39 4.40
CA VAL A 167 8.82 8.87 3.14
C VAL A 167 7.72 9.24 2.15
N ALA A 168 6.70 8.39 1.96
CA ALA A 168 5.65 8.67 0.99
C ALA A 168 4.73 9.83 1.40
N HIS A 169 4.77 10.32 2.64
CA HIS A 169 4.10 11.57 3.05
C HIS A 169 5.00 12.82 3.03
N LEU A 170 6.30 12.66 2.85
CA LEU A 170 7.26 13.77 2.97
C LEU A 170 8.02 14.05 1.68
N ILE A 171 8.39 13.01 0.93
CA ILE A 171 9.36 13.08 -0.17
C ILE A 171 8.78 12.41 -1.42
N GLY A 172 8.47 13.24 -2.41
CA GLY A 172 8.01 12.80 -3.71
C GLY A 172 7.20 13.87 -4.42
N ASN A 173 6.70 13.49 -5.60
CA ASN A 173 5.87 14.33 -6.44
C ASN A 173 4.38 14.19 -6.06
N ARG A 174 3.55 15.17 -6.41
CA ARG A 174 2.10 15.20 -6.12
C ARG A 174 1.28 15.46 -7.39
N PRO A 175 1.36 14.57 -8.38
CA PRO A 175 0.76 14.78 -9.69
C PRO A 175 -0.77 14.85 -9.68
N TYR A 176 -1.45 14.33 -8.66
CA TYR A 176 -2.91 14.28 -8.58
C TYR A 176 -3.48 15.35 -7.63
N ASP A 177 -2.84 15.59 -6.50
CA ASP A 177 -3.24 16.67 -5.58
C ASP A 177 -2.05 17.22 -4.79
N ARG A 178 -1.66 18.46 -5.08
CA ARG A 178 -0.58 19.20 -4.43
C ARG A 178 -0.90 19.65 -3.00
N ASN A 179 -2.18 19.63 -2.61
CA ASN A 179 -2.65 20.20 -1.34
C ASN A 179 -2.63 19.19 -0.18
N ILE A 180 -2.28 17.93 -0.46
CA ILE A 180 -2.13 16.87 0.54
C ILE A 180 -0.66 16.46 0.64
N ASN A 181 -0.23 15.96 1.80
CA ASN A 181 1.14 15.51 2.00
C ASN A 181 1.55 14.25 1.21
N PRO A 182 0.70 13.21 1.07
CA PRO A 182 1.00 11.99 0.30
C PRO A 182 1.60 12.29 -1.07
N SER A 183 2.63 11.55 -1.43
CA SER A 183 3.48 11.79 -2.58
C SER A 183 3.84 10.48 -3.29
N GLU A 184 4.07 10.56 -4.59
CA GLU A 184 4.53 9.43 -5.40
C GLU A 184 6.03 9.21 -5.17
N ASN A 185 6.41 7.98 -4.79
CA ASN A 185 7.79 7.61 -4.55
C ASN A 185 8.10 6.20 -5.11
N LYS A 186 8.86 6.15 -6.21
CA LYS A 186 9.23 4.91 -6.90
C LYS A 186 10.03 3.93 -6.02
N MET A 187 10.91 4.44 -5.16
CA MET A 187 11.70 3.60 -4.26
C MET A 187 10.81 2.92 -3.23
N VAL A 188 9.89 3.68 -2.61
CA VAL A 188 8.90 3.11 -1.69
C VAL A 188 8.04 2.08 -2.42
N SER A 189 7.61 2.35 -3.65
CA SER A 189 6.78 1.41 -4.41
C SER A 189 7.47 0.07 -4.66
N MET A 190 8.77 0.10 -4.96
CA MET A 190 9.57 -1.11 -5.15
C MET A 190 9.74 -1.90 -3.84
N LEU A 191 9.97 -1.22 -2.70
CA LEU A 191 10.18 -1.85 -1.40
C LEU A 191 8.89 -2.26 -0.69
N ALA A 192 7.76 -1.67 -1.05
CA ALA A 192 6.46 -1.91 -0.44
C ALA A 192 5.44 -2.50 -1.43
N ALA A 193 5.93 -3.27 -2.42
CA ALA A 193 5.13 -4.06 -3.35
C ALA A 193 3.98 -3.31 -4.08
N GLY A 194 4.11 -2.01 -4.32
CA GLY A 194 3.06 -1.20 -4.96
C GLY A 194 2.59 0.03 -4.21
N GLU A 195 2.90 0.16 -2.92
CA GLU A 195 2.29 1.19 -2.07
C GLU A 195 3.04 2.53 -2.05
N GLY A 196 3.93 2.76 -3.02
CA GLY A 196 4.65 4.04 -3.14
C GLY A 196 3.92 5.09 -3.97
N TRP A 197 2.85 4.72 -4.66
CA TRP A 197 2.00 5.61 -5.46
C TRP A 197 0.97 6.33 -4.56
N HIS A 198 1.48 7.00 -3.52
CA HIS A 198 0.69 7.37 -2.35
C HIS A 198 -0.17 8.63 -2.55
N ASN A 199 0.24 9.54 -3.45
CA ASN A 199 -0.60 10.68 -3.83
C ASN A 199 -1.83 10.19 -4.59
N TYR A 200 -1.67 9.27 -5.55
CA TYR A 200 -2.80 8.63 -6.23
C TYR A 200 -3.69 7.93 -5.24
N HIS A 201 -3.09 7.12 -4.36
CA HIS A 201 -3.82 6.32 -3.39
C HIS A 201 -4.70 7.17 -2.46
N HIS A 202 -4.16 8.26 -1.91
CA HIS A 202 -4.94 9.14 -1.04
C HIS A 202 -6.01 9.94 -1.77
N VAL A 203 -5.80 10.22 -3.06
CA VAL A 203 -6.79 10.88 -3.91
C VAL A 203 -7.93 9.93 -4.32
N PHE A 204 -7.60 8.66 -4.57
CA PHE A 204 -8.52 7.63 -5.04
C PHE A 204 -8.42 6.33 -4.20
N PRO A 205 -8.79 6.37 -2.91
CA PRO A 205 -8.58 5.25 -1.99
C PRO A 205 -9.34 3.97 -2.38
N TRP A 206 -10.41 4.08 -3.17
CA TRP A 206 -11.22 2.95 -3.62
C TRP A 206 -10.67 2.22 -4.85
N ASP A 207 -9.58 2.69 -5.48
CA ASP A 207 -8.96 2.00 -6.62
C ASP A 207 -8.19 0.75 -6.16
N TYR A 208 -8.47 -0.41 -6.75
CA TYR A 208 -7.84 -1.67 -6.35
C TYR A 208 -6.34 -1.73 -6.69
N LYS A 209 -5.88 -0.89 -7.62
CA LYS A 209 -4.47 -0.84 -8.00
C LYS A 209 -3.65 0.03 -7.06
N ALA A 210 -4.32 0.92 -6.32
CA ALA A 210 -3.67 2.00 -5.56
C ALA A 210 -2.68 2.85 -6.39
N ALA A 211 -2.81 2.81 -7.72
CA ALA A 211 -1.92 3.47 -8.66
C ALA A 211 -2.63 3.68 -10.00
N GLU A 212 -2.25 4.70 -10.75
CA GLU A 212 -2.70 4.86 -12.14
C GLU A 212 -1.97 3.89 -13.09
N LEU A 213 -0.68 3.69 -12.85
CA LEU A 213 0.20 2.92 -13.73
C LEU A 213 -0.11 1.42 -13.67
N GLY A 214 -0.16 0.80 -14.87
CA GLY A 214 -0.52 -0.60 -15.06
C GLY A 214 0.66 -1.57 -15.18
N ASP A 215 1.89 -1.16 -14.87
CA ASP A 215 3.01 -2.10 -14.84
C ASP A 215 3.09 -2.85 -13.50
N TYR A 216 3.36 -4.16 -13.56
CA TYR A 216 3.54 -4.96 -12.35
C TYR A 216 4.94 -4.77 -11.73
N LYS A 217 5.87 -4.11 -12.43
CA LYS A 217 7.26 -3.92 -11.99
C LYS A 217 7.31 -3.15 -10.68
N TYR A 218 6.48 -2.12 -10.56
CA TYR A 218 6.39 -1.30 -9.35
C TYR A 218 5.13 -1.58 -8.54
N ASN A 219 4.34 -2.60 -8.89
CA ASN A 219 3.07 -2.90 -8.23
C ASN A 219 2.73 -4.40 -8.27
N ILE A 220 3.57 -5.19 -7.58
CA ILE A 220 3.42 -6.65 -7.45
C ILE A 220 2.06 -7.02 -6.87
N THR A 221 1.55 -6.20 -5.94
CA THR A 221 0.23 -6.42 -5.31
C THR A 221 -0.90 -6.43 -6.33
N THR A 222 -0.91 -5.49 -7.29
CA THR A 222 -1.91 -5.47 -8.35
C THR A 222 -1.83 -6.74 -9.20
N GLY A 223 -0.62 -7.16 -9.60
CA GLY A 223 -0.44 -8.40 -10.36
C GLY A 223 -0.92 -9.65 -9.61
N PHE A 224 -0.71 -9.71 -8.29
CA PHE A 224 -1.26 -10.79 -7.45
C PHE A 224 -2.79 -10.78 -7.42
N ILE A 225 -3.41 -9.62 -7.28
CA ILE A 225 -4.88 -9.48 -7.27
C ILE A 225 -5.45 -9.85 -8.65
N ASP A 226 -4.82 -9.42 -9.74
CA ASP A 226 -5.24 -9.74 -11.11
C ASP A 226 -5.14 -11.25 -11.37
N LEU A 227 -4.06 -11.91 -10.93
CA LEU A 227 -3.95 -13.37 -10.99
C LEU A 227 -5.07 -14.05 -10.20
N CYS A 228 -5.36 -13.57 -8.99
CA CYS A 228 -6.46 -14.09 -8.19
C CYS A 228 -7.81 -13.87 -8.87
N ALA A 229 -8.00 -12.77 -9.58
CA ALA A 229 -9.22 -12.51 -10.34
C ALA A 229 -9.36 -13.46 -11.54
N MET A 230 -8.26 -13.72 -12.25
CA MET A 230 -8.21 -14.71 -13.34
C MET A 230 -8.57 -16.12 -12.84
N LEU A 231 -8.19 -16.46 -11.60
CA LEU A 231 -8.53 -17.72 -10.96
C LEU A 231 -9.94 -17.74 -10.33
N GLY A 232 -10.71 -16.65 -10.43
CA GLY A 232 -12.04 -16.53 -9.82
C GLY A 232 -12.03 -16.35 -8.30
N LEU A 233 -10.87 -16.10 -7.69
CA LEU A 233 -10.70 -15.90 -6.25
C LEU A 233 -10.95 -14.45 -5.82
N ALA A 234 -10.74 -13.49 -6.72
CA ALA A 234 -11.01 -12.06 -6.55
C ALA A 234 -12.01 -11.57 -7.60
N TYR A 235 -12.86 -10.60 -7.24
CA TYR A 235 -13.90 -10.05 -8.12
C TYR A 235 -14.32 -8.64 -7.67
N ASP A 236 -15.13 -7.94 -8.47
CA ASP A 236 -15.60 -6.57 -8.16
C ASP A 236 -14.45 -5.57 -7.91
N LEU A 237 -13.37 -5.71 -8.71
CA LEU A 237 -12.19 -4.86 -8.72
C LEU A 237 -12.55 -3.46 -9.24
N LYS A 238 -12.39 -2.45 -8.39
CA LYS A 238 -12.78 -1.06 -8.68
C LYS A 238 -11.61 -0.28 -9.27
N VAL A 239 -11.83 0.37 -10.42
CA VAL A 239 -10.82 1.18 -11.10
C VAL A 239 -11.36 2.57 -11.35
N VAL A 240 -10.55 3.59 -11.11
CA VAL A 240 -10.90 4.97 -11.43
C VAL A 240 -10.84 5.15 -12.95
N PRO A 241 -11.90 5.70 -13.59
CA PRO A 241 -11.84 6.01 -15.01
C PRO A 241 -10.76 7.05 -15.33
N LYS A 242 -10.04 6.85 -16.44
CA LYS A 242 -8.96 7.77 -16.89
C LYS A 242 -9.39 9.24 -16.94
N HIS A 243 -10.62 9.51 -17.39
CA HIS A 243 -11.13 10.89 -17.47
C HIS A 243 -11.28 11.54 -16.08
N SER A 244 -11.60 10.76 -15.03
CA SER A 244 -11.69 11.25 -13.65
C SER A 244 -10.30 11.55 -13.09
N VAL A 245 -9.31 10.72 -13.41
CA VAL A 245 -7.89 10.97 -13.07
C VAL A 245 -7.42 12.28 -13.72
N GLN A 246 -7.60 12.42 -15.03
CA GLN A 246 -7.20 13.63 -15.78
C GLN A 246 -7.84 14.91 -15.23
N LYS A 247 -9.15 14.88 -14.95
CA LYS A 247 -9.84 16.03 -14.32
C LYS A 247 -9.24 16.39 -12.96
N ARG A 248 -8.81 15.40 -12.18
CA ARG A 248 -8.20 15.63 -10.87
C ARG A 248 -6.80 16.23 -11.00
N VAL A 249 -5.97 15.68 -11.89
CA VAL A 249 -4.65 16.21 -12.24
C VAL A 249 -4.75 17.68 -12.67
N GLN A 250 -5.64 18.02 -13.60
CA GLN A 250 -5.82 19.39 -14.08
C GLN A 250 -6.28 20.36 -12.97
N ARG A 251 -7.10 19.87 -12.02
CA ARG A 251 -7.66 20.70 -10.96
C ARG A 251 -6.69 20.94 -9.80
N THR A 252 -5.96 19.92 -9.39
CA THR A 252 -5.17 19.96 -8.13
C THR A 252 -3.75 19.42 -8.25
N GLY A 253 -3.36 18.82 -9.37
CA GLY A 253 -2.01 18.30 -9.59
C GLY A 253 -0.94 19.39 -9.48
N ASP A 254 0.28 19.00 -9.15
CA ASP A 254 1.44 19.89 -9.04
C ASP A 254 2.18 20.13 -10.36
N GLY A 255 1.70 19.56 -11.47
CA GLY A 255 2.32 19.63 -12.80
C GLY A 255 3.36 18.54 -13.09
N SER A 256 3.58 17.60 -12.16
CA SER A 256 4.51 16.48 -12.34
C SER A 256 3.89 15.20 -12.92
N HIS A 257 2.58 15.23 -13.22
CA HIS A 257 1.91 14.10 -13.87
C HIS A 257 2.52 13.93 -15.27
N ASP A 258 2.79 12.68 -15.68
CA ASP A 258 3.49 12.42 -16.94
C ASP A 258 2.75 13.08 -18.10
N VAL A 259 3.38 14.11 -18.67
CA VAL A 259 2.94 14.80 -19.89
C VAL A 259 2.87 13.76 -21.00
N TRP A 260 1.70 13.62 -21.60
CA TRP A 260 1.38 12.70 -22.67
C TRP A 260 1.90 13.19 -24.04
N GLY A 261 3.20 13.46 -24.21
CA GLY A 261 3.89 13.51 -25.54
C GLY A 261 3.79 14.80 -26.40
N TRP A 262 4.38 14.77 -27.62
CA TRP A 262 4.31 15.88 -28.61
C TRP A 262 2.87 16.03 -29.14
N GLY A 263 2.27 17.20 -28.93
CA GLY A 263 0.84 17.42 -29.20
C GLY A 263 -0.07 17.15 -28.00
N ASP A 264 0.49 16.93 -26.81
CA ASP A 264 -0.32 16.81 -25.60
C ASP A 264 -1.02 18.13 -25.23
N LYS A 265 -2.12 17.99 -24.50
CA LYS A 265 -2.99 19.04 -23.97
C LYS A 265 -2.33 19.86 -22.85
N ASP A 266 -1.31 19.32 -22.21
CA ASP A 266 -0.55 19.99 -21.16
C ASP A 266 0.72 20.69 -21.71
N GLN A 267 1.05 20.46 -22.99
CA GLN A 267 2.14 21.13 -23.70
C GLN A 267 1.73 22.59 -23.99
N THR A 268 2.48 23.56 -23.46
CA THR A 268 2.16 24.98 -23.67
C THR A 268 2.37 25.39 -25.13
N GLN A 269 1.68 26.44 -25.59
CA GLN A 269 1.89 26.98 -26.94
C GLN A 269 3.32 27.51 -27.10
N GLU A 270 3.92 28.06 -26.04
CA GLU A 270 5.32 28.49 -26.02
C GLU A 270 6.28 27.31 -26.25
N ASP A 271 6.06 26.17 -25.58
CA ASP A 271 6.87 24.95 -25.80
C ASP A 271 6.72 24.42 -27.23
N ARG A 272 5.51 24.51 -27.80
CA ARG A 272 5.27 24.13 -29.20
C ARG A 272 6.01 25.06 -30.16
N ASP A 273 5.97 26.36 -29.92
CA ASP A 273 6.55 27.38 -30.78
C ASP A 273 8.08 27.43 -30.70
N GLN A 274 8.67 27.06 -29.57
CA GLN A 274 10.13 27.01 -29.38
C GLN A 274 10.78 25.69 -29.82
N THR A 275 9.99 24.64 -30.09
CA THR A 275 10.55 23.33 -30.44
C THR A 275 10.93 23.23 -31.91
N VAL A 276 12.19 22.87 -32.20
CA VAL A 276 12.70 22.67 -33.55
C VAL A 276 12.44 21.22 -34.01
N VAL A 277 11.62 21.04 -35.05
CA VAL A 277 11.29 19.74 -35.64
C VAL A 277 12.14 19.47 -36.87
N MET A 278 12.94 18.40 -36.85
CA MET A 278 13.82 18.00 -37.97
C MET A 278 13.22 16.82 -38.74
N HIS A 279 13.40 16.78 -40.06
CA HIS A 279 12.92 15.71 -40.97
C HIS A 279 11.38 15.52 -41.02
N SER A 280 10.61 16.60 -41.00
CA SER A 280 9.14 16.53 -41.14
C SER A 280 8.73 16.06 -42.55
N GLN A 281 7.79 15.10 -42.63
CA GLN A 281 7.18 14.70 -43.90
C GLN A 281 6.06 15.68 -44.24
N ASN A 282 6.28 16.56 -45.21
CA ASN A 282 5.21 17.31 -45.86
C ASN A 282 4.28 16.33 -46.60
N LYS A 283 3.08 16.11 -46.07
CA LYS A 283 1.95 15.55 -46.83
C LYS A 283 1.05 16.71 -47.23
N ASP A 284 0.76 16.78 -48.53
CA ASP A 284 -0.22 17.67 -49.17
C ASP A 284 0.27 19.08 -49.55
N ARG A 285 1.19 19.12 -50.51
CA ARG A 285 1.05 20.03 -51.66
C ARG A 285 0.72 19.18 -52.88
N GLN A 286 -0.50 19.37 -53.40
CA GLN A 286 -0.84 19.21 -54.82
C GLN A 286 0.04 20.13 -55.66
#